data_AF-X1P392-F1
#
_entry.id   AF-X1P392-F1
#
_cell.length_a   1.000
_cell.length_b   1.000
_cell.length_c   1.000
_cell.angle_alpha   90.00
_cell.angle_beta   90.00
_cell.angle_gamma   90.00
#
_symmetry.space_group_name_H-M   'P 1'
#
loop_
_entity.id
_entity.type
_entity.pdbx_description
1 polymer ?
#
loop_
_entity_poly.entity_id
_entity_poly.type
_entity_poly.pdbx_seq_one_letter_code
_entity_poly.pdbx_strand_id
1 'polypeptide(L)' 'TDISEFTEILNECRRLDRYYIPTRYPNGLPGGIPFRHFTEEDIKDALDDAERVVNFCRKFLQKKGVLKDR' A
#
# COMPACT_ATOMS: atom_id res chain seq x y z
N THR A 1 -16.07 -15.94 3.36
CA THR A 1 -14.86 -15.55 2.62
C THR A 1 -13.69 -15.85 3.52
N ASP A 2 -12.82 -16.77 3.14
CA ASP A 2 -11.69 -17.13 3.98
C ASP A 2 -10.72 -15.94 4.05
N ILE A 3 -10.62 -15.34 5.25
CA ILE A 3 -9.73 -14.20 5.54
C ILE A 3 -8.26 -14.63 5.35
N SER A 4 -7.98 -15.94 5.36
CA SER A 4 -6.63 -16.51 5.26
C SER A 4 -5.85 -16.06 4.03
N GLU A 5 -6.47 -15.92 2.86
CA GLU A 5 -5.76 -15.61 1.60
C GLU A 5 -5.07 -14.24 1.65
N PHE A 6 -5.64 -13.24 2.34
CA PHE A 6 -5.08 -11.87 2.40
C PHE A 6 -3.95 -11.69 3.41
N THR A 7 -3.64 -12.71 4.21
CA THR A 7 -2.56 -12.64 5.20
C THR A 7 -1.18 -12.45 4.55
N GLU A 8 -1.01 -12.88 3.29
CA GLU A 8 0.23 -12.77 2.51
C GLU A 8 0.68 -11.34 2.20
N ILE A 9 -0.26 -10.38 2.25
CA ILE A 9 -0.01 -8.96 1.95
C ILE A 9 -0.32 -8.04 3.13
N LEU A 10 -0.60 -8.61 4.31
CA LEU A 10 -1.11 -7.84 5.44
C LEU A 10 -0.09 -6.82 5.96
N ASN A 11 1.20 -7.14 5.89
CA ASN A 11 2.25 -6.23 6.36
C ASN A 11 2.46 -5.08 5.38
N GLU A 12 2.45 -5.35 4.07
CA GLU A 12 2.47 -4.36 3.00
C GLU A 12 1.31 -3.38 3.16
N CYS A 13 0.08 -3.87 3.35
CA CYS A 13 -1.09 -3.02 3.60
C CYS A 13 -0.90 -2.13 4.85
N ARG A 14 -0.47 -2.71 5.98
CA ARG A 14 -0.21 -1.97 7.21
C ARG A 14 0.85 -0.89 7.05
N ARG A 15 1.91 -1.17 6.28
CA ARG A 15 2.96 -0.19 6.00
C ARG A 15 2.40 0.96 5.17
N LEU A 16 1.62 0.66 4.14
CA LEU A 16 0.97 1.65 3.28
C LEU A 16 -0.02 2.55 4.01
N ASP A 17 -0.79 2.00 4.96
CA ASP A 17 -1.73 2.78 5.78
C ASP A 17 -1.04 3.93 6.54
N ARG A 18 0.24 3.74 6.93
CA ARG A 18 1.02 4.77 7.63
C ARG A 18 1.28 6.00 6.76
N TYR A 19 1.28 5.87 5.44
CA TYR A 19 1.51 7.00 4.53
C TYR A 19 0.24 7.85 4.30
N TYR A 20 -0.96 7.35 4.62
CA TYR A 20 -2.21 8.01 4.24
C TYR A 20 -2.38 9.42 4.83
N ILE A 21 -2.19 9.61 6.13
CA ILE A 21 -2.32 10.93 6.78
C ILE A 21 -1.08 11.82 6.55
N PRO A 22 0.15 11.36 6.86
CA PRO A 22 1.30 12.26 6.91
C PRO A 22 1.76 12.79 5.55
N THR A 23 1.47 12.10 4.44
CA THR A 23 1.83 12.58 3.09
C THR A 23 0.94 13.72 2.58
N ARG A 24 -0.26 13.88 3.15
CA ARG A 24 -1.27 14.84 2.63
C ARG A 24 -1.48 16.06 3.53
N TYR A 25 -1.30 15.92 4.83
CA TYR A 25 -1.59 16.99 5.78
C TYR A 25 -0.32 17.45 6.48
N PRO A 26 0.11 18.72 6.32
CA PRO A 26 1.29 19.26 7.00
C PRO A 26 1.23 19.16 8.52
N ASN A 27 0.02 19.14 9.08
CA ASN A 27 -0.21 18.98 10.52
C ASN A 27 -0.05 17.52 10.97
N GLY A 28 0.18 16.58 10.05
CA GLY A 28 0.29 15.15 10.31
C GLY A 28 1.64 14.73 10.90
N LEU A 29 2.63 15.64 10.94
CA LEU A 29 3.96 15.40 11.50
C LEU A 29 4.45 16.62 12.30
N PRO A 30 5.11 16.44 13.46
CA PRO A 30 5.68 17.54 14.21
C PRO A 30 6.87 18.15 13.44
N GLY A 31 6.80 19.44 13.13
CA GLY A 31 7.98 20.21 12.69
C GLY A 31 8.16 20.48 11.20
N GLY A 32 7.19 20.23 10.31
CA GLY A 32 7.27 20.79 8.95
C GLY A 32 6.47 20.12 7.84
N ILE A 33 6.84 20.45 6.61
CA ILE A 33 6.17 20.07 5.35
C ILE A 33 6.36 18.56 5.07
N PRO A 34 5.31 17.81 4.69
CA PRO A 34 5.34 16.35 4.51
C PRO A 34 6.50 15.82 3.68
N PHE A 35 6.86 16.49 2.57
CA PHE A 35 7.89 16.00 1.65
C PHE A 35 9.30 15.92 2.26
N ARG A 36 9.56 16.58 3.40
CA ARG A 36 10.86 16.53 4.07
C ARG A 36 11.05 15.35 5.01
N HIS A 37 9.97 14.61 5.29
CA HIS A 37 9.97 13.51 6.26
C HIS A 37 10.15 12.14 5.62
N PHE A 38 10.06 12.05 4.28
CA PHE A 38 10.20 10.81 3.54
C PHE A 38 11.48 10.83 2.74
N THR A 39 12.22 9.73 2.82
CA THR A 39 13.43 9.48 2.06
C THR A 39 13.07 8.81 0.72
N GLU A 40 14.06 8.73 -0.19
CA GLU A 40 13.91 7.95 -1.41
C GLU A 40 13.69 6.45 -1.13
N GLU A 41 14.28 5.94 -0.04
CA GLU A 41 14.08 4.57 0.43
C GLU A 41 12.63 4.34 0.87
N ASP A 42 12.04 5.25 1.65
CA ASP A 42 10.62 5.17 2.04
C ASP A 42 9.69 5.12 0.83
N ILE A 43 9.99 5.91 -0.20
CA ILE A 43 9.20 5.97 -1.44
C ILE A 43 9.33 4.64 -2.21
N LYS A 44 10.56 4.13 -2.32
CA LYS A 44 10.82 2.86 -3.01
C LYS A 44 10.10 1.70 -2.31
N ASP A 45 10.22 1.60 -1.00
CA ASP A 45 9.55 0.56 -0.21
C ASP A 45 8.02 0.66 -0.33
N ALA A 46 7.47 1.89 -0.32
CA ALA A 46 6.05 2.12 -0.51
C ALA A 46 5.57 1.70 -1.92
N LEU A 47 6.38 1.93 -2.96
CA LEU A 47 6.06 1.51 -4.32
C LEU A 47 6.08 -0.02 -4.45
N ASP A 48 7.10 -0.68 -3.90
CA ASP A 48 7.23 -2.14 -3.91
C ASP A 48 6.05 -2.79 -3.17
N ASP A 49 5.66 -2.24 -2.01
CA ASP A 49 4.48 -2.67 -1.25
C ASP A 49 3.18 -2.49 -2.05
N ALA A 50 3.00 -1.32 -2.68
CA ALA A 50 1.82 -1.01 -3.47
C ALA A 50 1.69 -1.95 -4.68
N GLU A 51 2.80 -2.20 -5.38
CA GLU A 51 2.84 -3.14 -6.49
C GLU A 51 2.43 -4.55 -6.04
N ARG A 52 2.97 -5.02 -4.91
CA ARG A 52 2.63 -6.34 -4.36
C ARG A 52 1.15 -6.46 -4.02
N VAL A 53 0.59 -5.47 -3.33
CA VAL A 53 -0.85 -5.44 -2.98
C VAL A 53 -1.73 -5.42 -4.23
N VAL A 54 -1.44 -4.55 -5.19
CA VAL A 54 -2.23 -4.43 -6.43
C VAL A 54 -2.15 -5.71 -7.25
N ASN A 55 -0.96 -6.32 -7.36
CA ASN A 55 -0.77 -7.57 -8.09
C ASN A 55 -1.51 -8.74 -7.42
N PHE A 56 -1.50 -8.83 -6.09
CA PHE A 56 -2.29 -9.80 -5.34
C PHE A 56 -3.79 -9.62 -5.61
N CYS A 57 -4.31 -8.40 -5.46
CA CYS A 57 -5.71 -8.09 -5.71
C CYS A 57 -6.12 -8.41 -7.15
N ARG A 58 -5.26 -8.14 -8.14
CA ARG A 58 -5.49 -8.49 -9.54
C ARG A 58 -5.68 -10.01 -9.72
N LYS A 59 -4.74 -10.81 -9.18
CA LYS A 59 -4.81 -12.28 -9.23
C LYS A 59 -6.04 -12.81 -8.50
N PHE A 60 -6.38 -12.23 -7.35
CA PHE A 60 -7.60 -12.59 -6.61
C PHE A 60 -8.86 -12.34 -7.47
N LEU A 61 -8.97 -11.16 -8.08
CA LEU A 61 -10.13 -10.80 -8.91
C LEU A 61 -10.22 -11.66 -10.18
N GLN A 62 -9.08 -12.03 -10.78
CA GLN A 62 -9.02 -13.00 -11.90
C GLN A 62 -9.49 -14.38 -11.46
N LYS A 63 -8.99 -14.90 -10.33
CA LYS A 63 -9.43 -16.18 -9.73
C LYS A 63 -10.93 -16.19 -9.43
N LYS A 64 -11.51 -15.04 -9.07
CA LYS A 64 -12.96 -14.87 -8.84
C LYS A 64 -13.78 -14.61 -10.11
N GLY A 65 -13.15 -14.51 -11.28
CA GLY A 65 -13.82 -14.21 -12.56
C GLY A 65 -14.39 -12.80 -12.64
N VAL A 66 -14.04 -11.90 -11.71
CA VAL A 66 -14.48 -10.51 -11.70
C VAL A 66 -13.68 -9.69 -12.70
N LEU A 67 -12.36 -9.92 -12.73
CA LEU A 67 -11.46 -9.31 -13.70
C LEU A 67 -11.13 -10.34 -14.79
N LYS A 68 -11.38 -10.00 -16.05
CA LYS A 68 -10.96 -10.82 -17.19
C LYS A 68 -9.49 -10.56 -17.50
N ASP A 69 -8.79 -11.59 -17.95
CA ASP A 69 -7.47 -11.42 -18.56
C ASP A 69 -7.61 -10.51 -19.78
N ARG A 70 -6.71 -9.53 -19.88
CA ARG A 70 -6.63 -8.63 -21.04
C ARG A 70 -5.91 -9.31 -22.18
#